data_AF-A0A395IM37-F1
#
_entry.id   AF-A0A395IM37-F1
#
_cell.length_a   1.000
_cell.length_b   1.000
_cell.length_c   1.000
_cell.angle_alpha   90.00
_cell.angle_beta   90.00
_cell.angle_gamma   90.00
#
_symmetry.space_group_name_H-M   'P 1'
#
loop_
_entity.id
_entity.type
_entity.pdbx_description
1 polymer ?
#
loop_
_entity_poly.entity_id
_entity_poly.type
_entity_poly.pdbx_seq_one_letter_code
_entity_poly.pdbx_strand_id
1 'polypeptide(L)'
;MDFKDMDTATPDMIHQKLKAHRYTLRNSSLAPEDSITLTQADRNKYDHHQHNDENPHPLFLRLIAGIPLIIGMILFTILIPIILFTPANIITDKAPWLLTLGAVSIKLCWGSLETAIRMIEPFYILSRRHASPKALTLDYTAMAFGWLPIRAFLNGHYLVAVVGLGSVLAEVLTVCVTSFSTVTGNDFTSSKPLSQQNSGLNSGEETFASFWASFFLALIILISLTIISILSYARRRHPFLPRQPSSIASILAFIYQSKMLYDFVGTEKLNNREMEEKLVRIGKRYGLGWFKGRDGEMHCGVDEEELTSCYKHGQNEKAVGMPWSTNWQDY
;
A
#
# COMPACT_ATOMS: atom_id res chain seq x y z
N MET A 1 -25.34 1.82 19.58
CA MET A 1 -24.69 1.98 18.27
C MET A 1 -23.32 1.33 18.35
N ASP A 2 -23.04 0.35 17.51
CA ASP A 2 -21.87 -0.53 17.64
C ASP A 2 -20.54 0.23 17.54
N PHE A 3 -20.52 1.30 16.74
CA PHE A 3 -19.35 2.14 16.46
C PHE A 3 -19.10 3.29 17.42
N LYS A 4 -19.91 3.44 18.48
CA LYS A 4 -19.72 4.49 19.48
C LYS A 4 -18.34 4.39 20.13
N ASP A 5 -17.67 5.53 20.35
CA ASP A 5 -16.35 5.63 21.00
C ASP A 5 -15.21 4.87 20.29
N MET A 6 -15.35 4.58 18.98
CA MET A 6 -14.32 3.87 18.19
C MET A 6 -13.55 4.76 17.22
N ASP A 7 -13.60 6.07 17.40
CA ASP A 7 -12.99 7.05 16.49
C ASP A 7 -11.47 6.85 16.37
N THR A 8 -10.80 6.58 17.50
CA THR A 8 -9.34 6.33 17.58
C THR A 8 -9.00 4.90 17.99
N ALA A 9 -9.98 3.99 18.01
CA ALA A 9 -9.78 2.60 18.41
C ALA A 9 -8.91 1.84 17.41
N THR A 10 -8.06 0.95 17.92
CA THR A 10 -7.23 0.06 17.10
C THR A 10 -8.12 -0.97 16.37
N PRO A 11 -7.64 -1.56 15.26
CA PRO A 11 -8.36 -2.61 14.55
C PRO A 11 -8.80 -3.78 15.45
N ASP A 12 -7.98 -4.15 16.43
CA ASP A 12 -8.26 -5.22 17.38
C ASP A 12 -9.38 -4.87 18.35
N MET A 13 -9.42 -3.64 18.86
CA MET A 13 -10.54 -3.16 19.70
C MET A 13 -11.85 -3.17 18.92
N ILE A 14 -11.81 -2.76 17.65
CA ILE A 14 -12.96 -2.80 16.76
C ILE A 14 -13.40 -4.25 16.54
N HIS A 15 -12.45 -5.15 16.25
CA HIS A 15 -12.76 -6.58 16.11
C HIS A 15 -13.39 -7.14 17.37
N GLN A 16 -12.82 -6.88 18.55
CA GLN A 16 -13.33 -7.38 19.82
C GLN A 16 -14.74 -6.85 20.14
N LYS A 17 -15.07 -5.62 19.75
CA LYS A 17 -16.41 -5.04 19.92
C LYS A 17 -17.41 -5.61 18.92
N LEU A 18 -17.00 -5.84 17.68
CA LEU A 18 -17.88 -6.26 16.60
C LEU A 18 -18.01 -7.79 16.47
N LYS A 19 -17.08 -8.59 17.01
CA LYS A 19 -17.08 -10.07 16.86
C LYS A 19 -18.34 -10.76 17.43
N ALA A 20 -19.04 -10.09 18.34
CA ALA A 20 -20.28 -10.58 18.94
C ALA A 20 -21.53 -10.26 18.10
N HIS A 21 -21.40 -9.51 17.00
CA HIS A 21 -22.51 -9.08 16.15
C HIS A 21 -22.35 -9.66 14.74
N ARG A 22 -23.48 -10.06 14.14
CA ARG A 22 -23.55 -10.39 12.71
C ARG A 22 -24.21 -9.24 11.98
N TYR A 23 -23.74 -8.97 10.77
CA TYR A 23 -24.26 -7.92 9.91
C TYR A 23 -24.79 -8.55 8.63
N THR A 24 -26.00 -8.16 8.23
CA THR A 24 -26.58 -8.52 6.94
C THR A 24 -26.65 -7.30 6.05
N LEU A 25 -26.47 -7.52 4.76
CA LEU A 25 -26.72 -6.51 3.74
C LEU A 25 -28.20 -6.53 3.39
N ARG A 26 -28.96 -5.52 3.84
CA ARG A 26 -30.38 -5.35 3.52
C ARG A 26 -30.57 -4.02 2.81
N ASN A 27 -31.18 -4.03 1.63
CA ASN A 27 -31.42 -2.83 0.82
C ASN A 27 -30.14 -1.98 0.63
N SER A 28 -29.03 -2.63 0.28
CA SER A 28 -27.71 -1.98 0.13
C SER A 28 -27.18 -1.27 1.39
N SER A 29 -27.75 -1.57 2.56
CA SER A 29 -27.32 -1.07 3.87
C SER A 29 -26.87 -2.22 4.76
N LEU A 30 -25.80 -1.99 5.52
CA LEU A 30 -25.35 -2.93 6.55
C LEU A 30 -26.20 -2.74 7.81
N ALA A 31 -26.90 -3.79 8.23
CA ALA A 31 -27.72 -3.79 9.44
C ALA A 31 -27.31 -4.93 10.37
N PRO A 32 -27.26 -4.70 11.70
CA PRO A 32 -27.05 -5.78 12.66
C PRO A 32 -28.21 -6.79 12.56
N GLU A 33 -27.85 -8.06 12.64
CA GLU A 33 -28.79 -9.18 12.61
C GLU A 33 -29.03 -9.71 14.02
N ASP A 34 -30.15 -9.32 14.60
CA ASP A 34 -30.52 -9.68 15.98
C ASP A 34 -31.03 -11.13 16.11
N SER A 35 -31.36 -11.79 14.99
CA SER A 35 -31.89 -13.16 14.98
C SER A 35 -30.85 -14.25 15.24
N ILE A 36 -29.56 -13.95 15.06
CA ILE A 36 -28.48 -14.93 15.24
C ILE A 36 -27.81 -14.70 16.60
N THR A 37 -28.15 -15.52 17.58
CA THR A 37 -27.43 -15.56 18.86
C THR A 37 -26.15 -16.39 18.71
N LEU A 38 -24.99 -15.74 18.83
CA LEU A 38 -23.70 -16.40 18.73
C LEU A 38 -23.36 -17.18 19.99
N THR A 39 -22.93 -18.43 19.82
CA THR A 39 -22.39 -19.26 20.89
C THR A 39 -21.04 -18.72 21.36
N GLN A 40 -20.64 -18.99 22.62
CA GLN A 40 -19.32 -18.59 23.13
C GLN A 40 -18.17 -19.17 22.28
N ALA A 41 -18.34 -20.37 21.72
CA ALA A 41 -17.37 -20.96 20.79
C ALA A 41 -17.24 -20.16 19.49
N ASP A 42 -18.33 -19.65 18.93
CA ASP A 42 -18.31 -18.84 17.70
C ASP A 42 -17.65 -17.49 17.93
N ARG A 43 -17.83 -16.91 19.11
CA ARG A 43 -17.18 -15.65 19.53
C ARG A 43 -15.67 -15.80 19.69
N ASN A 44 -15.23 -16.93 20.25
CA ASN A 44 -13.82 -17.19 20.52
C ASN A 44 -13.06 -17.74 19.30
N LYS A 45 -13.77 -18.17 18.26
CA LYS A 45 -13.19 -18.77 17.04
C LYS A 45 -12.10 -17.89 16.39
N TYR A 46 -12.21 -16.57 16.52
CA TYR A 46 -11.33 -15.61 15.88
C TYR A 46 -10.35 -14.92 16.85
N ASP A 47 -10.36 -15.30 18.14
CA ASP A 47 -9.49 -14.67 19.16
C ASP A 47 -8.01 -15.03 19.00
N HIS A 48 -7.69 -16.06 18.21
CA HIS A 48 -6.30 -16.45 17.93
C HIS A 48 -5.55 -15.48 17.00
N HIS A 49 -6.24 -14.53 16.37
CA HIS A 49 -5.66 -13.56 15.42
C HIS A 49 -5.63 -12.13 15.97
N GLN A 50 -5.45 -11.95 17.29
CA GLN A 50 -5.16 -10.63 17.85
C GLN A 50 -3.78 -10.15 17.39
N HIS A 51 -3.78 -9.14 16.52
CA HIS A 51 -2.58 -8.48 16.07
C HIS A 51 -2.35 -7.26 16.96
N ASN A 52 -1.46 -7.39 17.95
CA ASN A 52 -1.00 -6.30 18.86
C ASN A 52 -0.22 -5.17 18.15
N ASP A 53 -0.58 -4.85 16.91
CA ASP A 53 -0.02 -3.79 16.12
C ASP A 53 -0.67 -2.45 16.49
N GLU A 54 -0.08 -1.77 17.47
CA GLU A 54 -0.45 -0.39 17.85
C GLU A 54 -0.23 0.61 16.70
N ASN A 55 0.58 0.25 15.71
CA ASN A 55 0.96 1.14 14.62
C ASN A 55 -0.07 1.12 13.46
N PRO A 56 -0.66 2.27 13.10
CA PRO A 56 -1.73 2.37 12.10
C PRO A 56 -1.25 2.17 10.66
N HIS A 57 0.06 2.08 10.44
CA HIS A 57 0.65 1.90 9.12
C HIS A 57 0.82 0.41 8.77
N PRO A 58 0.57 0.03 7.50
CA PRO A 58 0.82 -1.32 7.02
C PRO A 58 2.29 -1.70 7.21
N LEU A 59 2.56 -2.96 7.52
CA LEU A 59 3.90 -3.48 7.86
C LEU A 59 4.99 -3.03 6.88
N PHE A 60 4.72 -3.09 5.57
CA PHE A 60 5.69 -2.71 4.53
C PHE A 60 5.97 -1.21 4.42
N LEU A 61 5.15 -0.35 5.03
CA LEU A 61 5.44 1.08 5.17
C LEU A 61 6.21 1.39 6.46
N ARG A 62 6.26 0.44 7.41
CA ARG A 62 7.06 0.57 8.63
C ARG A 62 8.54 0.35 8.30
N LEU A 63 9.40 1.10 9.00
CA LEU A 63 10.86 0.94 8.86
C LEU A 63 11.35 -0.46 9.19
N ILE A 64 10.64 -1.20 10.05
CA ILE A 64 10.97 -2.57 10.44
C ILE A 64 11.01 -3.49 9.22
N ALA A 65 10.06 -3.37 8.29
CA ALA A 65 10.06 -4.16 7.05
C ALA A 65 10.80 -3.44 5.91
N GLY A 66 10.79 -2.10 5.91
CA GLY A 66 11.44 -1.30 4.88
C GLY A 66 12.97 -1.36 4.87
N ILE A 67 13.60 -1.40 6.04
CA ILE A 67 15.07 -1.50 6.15
C ILE A 67 15.55 -2.85 5.56
N PRO A 68 15.01 -4.02 5.96
CA PRO A 68 15.35 -5.29 5.32
C PRO A 68 15.09 -5.31 3.81
N LEU A 69 14.03 -4.66 3.32
CA LEU A 69 13.74 -4.58 1.90
C LEU A 69 14.84 -3.84 1.12
N ILE A 70 15.23 -2.65 1.61
CA ILE A 70 16.29 -1.85 0.99
C ILE A 70 17.64 -2.59 1.06
N ILE A 71 17.97 -3.16 2.22
CA ILE A 71 19.20 -3.95 2.39
C ILE A 71 19.19 -5.16 1.44
N GLY A 72 18.06 -5.84 1.30
CA GLY A 72 17.88 -6.95 0.37
C GLY A 72 18.11 -6.54 -1.09
N MET A 73 17.59 -5.40 -1.53
CA MET A 73 17.83 -4.87 -2.87
C MET A 73 19.31 -4.52 -3.10
N ILE A 74 19.97 -3.87 -2.13
CA ILE A 74 21.39 -3.52 -2.22
C ILE A 74 22.26 -4.79 -2.26
N LEU A 75 21.99 -5.74 -1.37
CA LEU A 75 22.69 -7.03 -1.33
C LEU A 75 22.50 -7.78 -2.64
N PHE A 76 21.28 -7.81 -3.20
CA PHE A 76 21.02 -8.45 -4.48
C PHE A 76 21.73 -7.76 -5.64
N THR A 77 21.82 -6.42 -5.62
CA THR A 77 22.59 -5.64 -6.61
C THR A 77 24.07 -5.98 -6.57
N ILE A 78 24.64 -6.24 -5.39
CA ILE A 78 26.04 -6.69 -5.22
C ILE A 78 26.19 -8.18 -5.57
N LEU A 79 25.18 -9.00 -5.28
CA LEU A 79 25.21 -10.44 -5.48
C LEU A 79 25.23 -10.82 -6.97
N ILE A 80 24.44 -10.15 -7.82
CA ILE A 80 24.36 -10.43 -9.26
C ILE A 80 25.74 -10.42 -9.93
N PRO A 81 26.57 -9.34 -9.85
CA PRO A 81 27.88 -9.33 -10.47
C PRO A 81 28.85 -10.34 -9.84
N ILE A 82 28.75 -10.58 -8.53
CA ILE A 82 29.59 -11.59 -7.86
C ILE A 82 29.29 -12.98 -8.43
N ILE A 83 28.02 -13.37 -8.54
CA ILE A 83 27.63 -14.70 -9.06
C ILE A 83 28.01 -14.85 -10.54
N LEU A 84 27.88 -13.79 -11.35
CA LEU A 84 28.13 -13.86 -12.79
C LEU A 84 29.62 -13.84 -13.18
N PHE A 85 30.47 -13.10 -12.44
CA PHE A 85 31.86 -12.85 -12.83
C PHE A 85 32.93 -13.50 -11.92
N THR A 86 32.54 -14.05 -10.77
CA THR A 86 33.47 -14.76 -9.87
C THR A 86 33.49 -16.25 -10.21
N PRO A 87 34.56 -17.02 -9.93
CA PRO A 87 34.57 -18.49 -10.02
C PRO A 87 33.53 -19.21 -9.12
N ALA A 88 32.61 -18.49 -8.50
CA ALA A 88 31.40 -18.99 -7.86
C ALA A 88 30.35 -19.55 -8.84
N ASN A 89 30.70 -19.74 -10.13
CA ASN A 89 29.87 -20.37 -11.17
C ASN A 89 29.27 -21.73 -10.76
N ILE A 90 29.88 -22.43 -9.80
CA ILE A 90 29.31 -23.64 -9.20
C ILE A 90 27.88 -23.40 -8.68
N ILE A 91 27.55 -22.19 -8.22
CA ILE A 91 26.22 -21.82 -7.76
C ILE A 91 25.27 -21.63 -8.94
N THR A 92 25.69 -21.00 -10.03
CA THR A 92 24.89 -20.84 -11.26
C THR A 92 24.62 -22.20 -11.91
N ASP A 93 25.61 -23.09 -11.91
CA ASP A 93 25.50 -24.45 -12.47
C ASP A 93 24.61 -25.36 -11.61
N LYS A 94 24.67 -25.24 -10.27
CA LYS A 94 23.90 -26.09 -9.34
C LYS A 94 22.54 -25.50 -8.98
N ALA A 95 22.38 -24.19 -9.02
CA ALA A 95 21.20 -23.48 -8.54
C ALA A 95 20.90 -22.21 -9.38
N PRO A 96 20.60 -22.35 -10.68
CA PRO A 96 20.23 -21.21 -11.54
C PRO A 96 18.95 -20.51 -11.05
N TRP A 97 18.09 -21.24 -10.35
CA TRP A 97 16.87 -20.72 -9.72
C TRP A 97 17.12 -19.74 -8.56
N LEU A 98 18.34 -19.63 -8.03
CA LEU A 98 18.65 -18.76 -6.90
C LEU A 98 18.47 -17.27 -7.26
N LEU A 99 18.94 -16.88 -8.45
CA LEU A 99 18.82 -15.49 -8.93
C LEU A 99 17.36 -15.14 -9.20
N THR A 100 16.61 -16.04 -9.85
CA THR A 100 15.19 -15.83 -10.12
C THR A 100 14.36 -15.79 -8.83
N LEU A 101 14.69 -16.65 -7.86
CA LEU A 101 14.08 -16.61 -6.52
C LEU A 101 14.33 -15.26 -5.82
N GLY A 102 15.55 -14.72 -5.91
CA GLY A 102 15.88 -13.39 -5.39
C GLY A 102 15.06 -12.27 -6.04
N ALA A 103 14.97 -12.27 -7.37
CA ALA A 103 14.16 -11.31 -8.11
C ALA A 103 12.66 -11.40 -7.77
N VAL A 104 12.11 -12.61 -7.68
CA VAL A 104 10.72 -12.84 -7.27
C VAL A 104 10.47 -12.38 -5.84
N SER A 105 11.41 -12.63 -4.92
CA SER A 105 11.30 -12.16 -3.54
C SER A 105 11.24 -10.64 -3.46
N ILE A 106 12.10 -9.94 -4.23
CA ILE A 106 12.06 -8.47 -4.34
C ILE A 106 10.72 -8.02 -4.92
N LYS A 107 10.24 -8.67 -5.98
CA LYS A 107 8.94 -8.38 -6.59
C LYS A 107 7.77 -8.53 -5.61
N LEU A 108 7.73 -9.59 -4.81
CA LEU A 108 6.68 -9.81 -3.81
C LEU A 108 6.69 -8.75 -2.70
N CYS A 109 7.88 -8.40 -2.20
CA CYS A 109 8.03 -7.33 -1.22
C CYS A 109 7.65 -5.97 -1.81
N TRP A 110 8.02 -5.70 -3.07
CA TRP A 110 7.64 -4.49 -3.79
C TRP A 110 6.12 -4.37 -3.94
N GLY A 111 5.44 -5.44 -4.37
CA GLY A 111 3.98 -5.45 -4.49
C GLY A 111 3.27 -5.15 -3.17
N SER A 112 3.85 -5.60 -2.05
CA SER A 112 3.34 -5.30 -0.71
C SER A 112 3.51 -3.83 -0.32
N LEU A 113 4.67 -3.23 -0.63
CA LEU A 113 4.92 -1.79 -0.46
C LEU A 113 3.98 -0.96 -1.33
N GLU A 114 3.82 -1.33 -2.59
CA GLU A 114 2.93 -0.65 -3.51
C GLU A 114 1.48 -0.67 -3.01
N THR A 115 0.98 -1.85 -2.63
CA THR A 115 -0.39 -2.01 -2.15
C THR A 115 -0.65 -1.15 -0.91
N ALA A 116 0.33 -1.11 0.00
CA ALA A 116 0.30 -0.22 1.15
C ALA A 116 0.18 1.26 0.76
N ILE A 117 1.00 1.74 -0.19
CA ILE A 117 0.99 3.13 -0.65
C ILE A 117 -0.32 3.50 -1.36
N ARG A 118 -0.84 2.59 -2.21
CA ARG A 118 -2.12 2.78 -2.91
C ARG A 118 -3.29 2.88 -1.94
N MET A 119 -3.30 2.05 -0.91
CA MET A 119 -4.36 2.01 0.11
C MET A 119 -4.39 3.30 0.97
N ILE A 120 -3.23 3.85 1.32
CA ILE A 120 -3.16 5.06 2.17
C ILE A 120 -3.31 6.38 1.40
N GLU A 121 -3.13 6.39 0.07
CA GLU A 121 -3.13 7.62 -0.74
C GLU A 121 -4.40 8.48 -0.56
N PRO A 122 -5.63 7.93 -0.68
CA PRO A 122 -6.85 8.73 -0.54
C PRO A 122 -6.93 9.40 0.83
N PHE A 123 -6.56 8.66 1.87
CA PHE A 123 -6.55 9.15 3.25
C PHE A 123 -5.48 10.21 3.50
N TYR A 124 -4.34 10.13 2.81
CA TYR A 124 -3.34 11.18 2.90
C TYR A 124 -3.78 12.48 2.22
N ILE A 125 -4.49 12.39 1.11
CA ILE A 125 -5.07 13.56 0.46
C ILE A 125 -6.08 14.21 1.41
N LEU A 126 -6.92 13.41 2.09
CA LEU A 126 -7.86 13.87 3.09
C LEU A 126 -7.17 14.48 4.33
N SER A 127 -6.04 13.93 4.79
CA SER A 127 -5.32 14.45 5.97
C SER A 127 -4.69 15.82 5.72
N ARG A 128 -4.50 16.23 4.46
CA ARG A 128 -4.03 17.58 4.11
C ARG A 128 -5.10 18.66 4.17
N ARG A 129 -6.33 18.30 4.55
CA ARG A 129 -7.52 19.15 4.60
C ARG A 129 -7.96 19.69 3.24
N HIS A 130 -9.20 20.14 3.16
CA HIS A 130 -9.78 20.77 1.97
C HIS A 130 -9.63 19.97 0.67
N ALA A 131 -9.69 18.64 0.76
CA ALA A 131 -9.59 17.75 -0.39
C ALA A 131 -10.80 17.89 -1.32
N SER A 132 -10.55 17.71 -2.61
CA SER A 132 -11.60 17.61 -3.62
C SER A 132 -12.46 16.36 -3.37
N PRO A 133 -13.76 16.38 -3.72
CA PRO A 133 -14.61 15.19 -3.61
C PRO A 133 -14.10 13.95 -4.36
N LYS A 134 -13.29 14.17 -5.40
CA LYS A 134 -12.62 13.09 -6.15
C LYS A 134 -11.73 12.21 -5.27
N ALA A 135 -11.27 12.71 -4.13
CA ALA A 135 -10.48 11.94 -3.16
C ALA A 135 -11.30 10.82 -2.50
N LEU A 136 -12.63 11.00 -2.34
CA LEU A 136 -13.50 9.99 -1.74
C LEU A 136 -13.80 8.82 -2.67
N THR A 137 -13.86 9.07 -3.99
CA THR A 137 -14.11 8.05 -5.02
C THR A 137 -12.82 7.47 -5.61
N LEU A 138 -11.66 7.88 -5.08
CA LEU A 138 -10.35 7.50 -5.58
C LEU A 138 -10.04 6.04 -5.23
N ASP A 139 -10.12 5.15 -6.22
CA ASP A 139 -9.72 3.75 -6.07
C ASP A 139 -8.49 3.43 -6.91
N TYR A 140 -7.34 3.34 -6.24
CA TYR A 140 -6.09 2.82 -6.80
C TYR A 140 -5.86 1.34 -6.45
N THR A 141 -6.65 0.77 -5.55
CA THR A 141 -6.47 -0.60 -5.06
C THR A 141 -6.95 -1.62 -6.09
N ALA A 142 -8.05 -1.34 -6.78
CA ALA A 142 -8.62 -2.21 -7.81
C ALA A 142 -7.98 -2.04 -9.21
N MET A 143 -6.95 -1.21 -9.33
CA MET A 143 -6.42 -0.81 -10.63
C MET A 143 -5.29 -1.74 -11.12
N ALA A 144 -5.38 -2.15 -12.39
CA ALA A 144 -4.35 -2.98 -13.02
C ALA A 144 -2.97 -2.32 -12.93
N PHE A 145 -1.95 -3.10 -12.56
CA PHE A 145 -0.62 -2.59 -12.22
C PHE A 145 0.08 -1.84 -13.36
N GLY A 146 -0.19 -2.18 -14.63
CA GLY A 146 0.36 -1.46 -15.78
C GLY A 146 -0.33 -0.13 -16.08
N TRP A 147 -1.61 0.02 -15.73
CA TRP A 147 -2.39 1.23 -16.05
C TRP A 147 -2.36 2.28 -14.94
N LEU A 148 -2.17 1.83 -13.69
CA LEU A 148 -2.08 2.70 -12.53
C LEU A 148 -1.04 3.83 -12.66
N PRO A 149 0.20 3.61 -13.13
CA PRO A 149 1.23 4.65 -13.17
C PRO A 149 0.82 5.83 -14.05
N ILE A 150 0.22 5.53 -15.20
CA ILE A 150 -0.24 6.52 -16.17
C ILE A 150 -1.36 7.37 -15.54
N ARG A 151 -2.38 6.73 -14.96
CA ARG A 151 -3.50 7.47 -14.35
C ARG A 151 -3.07 8.24 -13.10
N ALA A 152 -2.20 7.68 -12.27
CA ALA A 152 -1.68 8.36 -11.08
C ALA A 152 -0.85 9.59 -11.46
N PHE A 153 -0.05 9.51 -12.54
CA PHE A 153 0.69 10.65 -13.06
C PHE A 153 -0.24 11.76 -13.57
N LEU A 154 -1.24 11.41 -14.38
CA LEU A 154 -2.23 12.36 -14.89
C LEU A 154 -3.06 13.03 -13.78
N ASN A 155 -3.29 12.33 -12.68
CA ASN A 155 -3.99 12.88 -11.50
C ASN A 155 -3.08 13.72 -10.58
N GLY A 156 -1.78 13.84 -10.87
CA GLY A 156 -0.81 14.58 -10.05
C GLY A 156 -0.33 13.84 -8.79
N HIS A 157 -0.65 12.55 -8.65
CA HIS A 157 -0.21 11.70 -7.54
C HIS A 157 1.13 11.04 -7.87
N TYR A 158 2.18 11.87 -8.00
CA TYR A 158 3.50 11.45 -8.51
C TYR A 158 4.14 10.30 -7.73
N LEU A 159 3.97 10.24 -6.40
CA LEU A 159 4.55 9.14 -5.62
C LEU A 159 3.92 7.79 -5.99
N VAL A 160 2.58 7.74 -6.08
CA VAL A 160 1.86 6.53 -6.49
C VAL A 160 2.23 6.15 -7.92
N ALA A 161 2.42 7.13 -8.80
CA ALA A 161 2.84 6.89 -10.18
C ALA A 161 4.22 6.23 -10.25
N VAL A 162 5.21 6.77 -9.53
CA VAL A 162 6.59 6.25 -9.51
C VAL A 162 6.65 4.87 -8.85
N VAL A 163 5.91 4.65 -7.77
CA VAL A 163 5.83 3.35 -7.10
C VAL A 163 5.20 2.31 -8.02
N GLY A 164 4.11 2.66 -8.72
CA GLY A 164 3.50 1.74 -9.68
C GLY A 164 4.36 1.46 -10.90
N LEU A 165 5.12 2.45 -11.37
CA LEU A 165 6.13 2.23 -12.41
C LEU A 165 7.18 1.23 -11.93
N GLY A 166 7.59 1.31 -10.66
CA GLY A 166 8.47 0.31 -10.05
C GLY A 166 7.91 -1.11 -10.10
N SER A 167 6.60 -1.32 -10.06
CA SER A 167 6.01 -2.67 -10.18
C SER A 167 6.17 -3.23 -11.59
N VAL A 168 6.01 -2.37 -12.61
CA VAL A 168 6.32 -2.74 -14.00
C VAL A 168 7.80 -3.06 -14.15
N LEU A 169 8.69 -2.24 -13.56
CA LEU A 169 10.12 -2.49 -13.57
C LEU A 169 10.50 -3.79 -12.84
N ALA A 170 9.83 -4.15 -11.74
CA ALA A 170 10.08 -5.40 -11.02
C ALA A 170 9.73 -6.65 -11.85
N GLU A 171 8.71 -6.57 -12.71
CA GLU A 171 8.43 -7.61 -13.71
C GLU A 171 9.55 -7.72 -14.73
N VAL A 172 9.98 -6.59 -15.30
CA VAL A 172 11.09 -6.53 -16.26
C VAL A 172 12.39 -7.05 -15.64
N LEU A 173 12.66 -6.72 -14.38
CA LEU A 173 13.80 -7.23 -13.62
C LEU A 173 13.76 -8.76 -13.55
N THR A 174 12.60 -9.33 -13.21
CA THR A 174 12.44 -10.79 -13.12
C THR A 174 12.72 -11.46 -14.45
N VAL A 175 12.25 -10.88 -15.56
CA VAL A 175 12.55 -11.37 -16.91
C VAL A 175 14.05 -11.27 -17.22
N CYS A 176 14.67 -10.11 -16.97
CA CYS A 176 16.11 -9.90 -17.22
C CYS A 176 16.96 -10.90 -16.44
N VAL A 177 16.69 -11.05 -15.14
CA VAL A 177 17.41 -11.96 -14.25
C VAL A 177 17.26 -13.41 -14.69
N THR A 178 16.06 -13.79 -15.14
CA THR A 178 15.82 -15.14 -15.68
C THR A 178 16.67 -15.38 -16.92
N SER A 179 16.73 -14.41 -17.84
CA SER A 179 17.47 -14.53 -19.10
C SER A 179 18.97 -14.79 -18.92
N PHE A 180 19.62 -14.20 -17.90
CA PHE A 180 21.04 -14.42 -17.64
C PHE A 180 21.34 -15.41 -16.49
N SER A 181 20.32 -15.99 -15.86
CA SER A 181 20.52 -16.93 -14.74
C SER A 181 21.13 -18.27 -15.15
N THR A 182 21.08 -18.62 -16.43
CA THR A 182 21.59 -19.87 -16.98
C THR A 182 22.95 -19.73 -17.67
N VAL A 183 23.47 -18.51 -17.77
CA VAL A 183 24.70 -18.23 -18.52
C VAL A 183 25.83 -17.79 -17.60
N THR A 184 27.05 -18.21 -17.93
CA THR A 184 28.25 -17.83 -17.20
C THR A 184 28.80 -16.52 -17.74
N GLY A 185 28.89 -15.47 -16.90
CA GLY A 185 29.42 -14.17 -17.30
C GLY A 185 30.88 -14.21 -17.75
N ASN A 186 31.67 -15.13 -17.18
CA ASN A 186 33.10 -15.30 -17.51
C ASN A 186 33.37 -15.82 -18.94
N ASP A 187 32.41 -16.51 -19.54
CA ASP A 187 32.50 -16.94 -20.94
C ASP A 187 32.39 -15.75 -21.90
N PHE A 188 31.77 -14.65 -21.45
CA PHE A 188 31.63 -13.39 -22.18
C PHE A 188 32.71 -12.36 -21.82
N THR A 189 33.51 -12.55 -20.76
CA THR A 189 34.64 -11.65 -20.45
C THR A 189 35.96 -12.18 -20.98
N SER A 190 36.06 -13.50 -21.17
CA SER A 190 37.25 -14.15 -21.72
C SER A 190 37.23 -14.07 -23.24
N SER A 191 37.67 -12.94 -23.80
CA SER A 191 37.99 -12.80 -25.22
C SER A 191 39.04 -13.84 -25.62
N LYS A 192 38.64 -15.06 -26.00
CA LYS A 192 39.57 -15.99 -26.66
C LYS A 192 40.02 -15.34 -27.97
N PRO A 193 41.33 -15.14 -28.20
CA PRO A 193 41.80 -14.59 -29.46
C PRO A 193 41.36 -15.52 -30.59
N LEU A 194 40.76 -14.90 -31.60
CA LEU A 194 40.19 -15.48 -32.80
C LEU A 194 41.19 -16.42 -33.49
N SER A 195 41.04 -17.72 -33.29
CA SER A 195 41.57 -18.72 -34.22
C SER A 195 40.40 -19.45 -34.89
N GLN A 196 39.97 -18.86 -36.00
CA GLN A 196 39.51 -19.54 -37.22
C GLN A 196 38.26 -20.42 -37.11
N GLN A 197 37.08 -19.84 -37.40
CA GLN A 197 36.10 -20.52 -38.26
C GLN A 197 35.19 -19.52 -38.98
N ASN A 198 35.27 -19.54 -40.32
CA ASN A 198 34.36 -18.86 -41.23
C ASN A 198 32.93 -19.44 -41.10
N SER A 199 31.94 -18.60 -41.45
CA SER A 199 30.50 -18.88 -41.61
C SER A 199 29.65 -19.04 -40.34
N GLY A 200 29.23 -17.89 -39.80
CA GLY A 200 28.23 -17.76 -38.73
C GLY A 200 28.09 -16.31 -38.24
N LEU A 201 28.23 -15.33 -39.15
CA LEU A 201 28.14 -13.91 -38.84
C LEU A 201 26.72 -13.59 -38.33
N ASN A 202 26.65 -12.97 -37.16
CA ASN A 202 25.47 -12.50 -36.41
C ASN A 202 24.99 -13.36 -35.22
N SER A 203 25.26 -14.67 -35.12
CA SER A 203 24.66 -15.47 -34.03
C SER A 203 25.34 -15.25 -32.66
N GLY A 204 26.67 -15.09 -32.65
CA GLY A 204 27.45 -14.89 -31.41
C GLY A 204 27.46 -13.45 -30.90
N GLU A 205 27.51 -12.46 -31.79
CA GLU A 205 27.49 -11.03 -31.44
C GLU A 205 26.15 -10.60 -30.85
N GLU A 206 25.03 -11.07 -31.39
CA GLU A 206 23.68 -10.79 -30.89
C GLU A 206 23.46 -11.37 -29.48
N THR A 207 24.04 -12.55 -29.22
CA THR A 207 23.98 -13.20 -27.89
C THR A 207 24.82 -12.43 -26.86
N PHE A 208 26.00 -11.94 -27.26
CA PHE A 208 26.88 -11.13 -26.41
C PHE A 208 26.26 -9.78 -26.04
N ALA A 209 25.70 -9.07 -27.03
CA ALA A 209 25.05 -7.78 -26.82
C ALA A 209 23.82 -7.91 -25.91
N SER A 210 23.01 -8.97 -26.11
CA SER A 210 21.81 -9.24 -25.32
C SER A 210 22.12 -9.50 -23.84
N PHE A 211 23.23 -10.18 -23.54
CA PHE A 211 23.68 -10.41 -22.17
C PHE A 211 24.00 -9.10 -21.46
N TRP A 212 24.89 -8.27 -22.03
CA TRP A 212 25.29 -7.00 -21.44
C TRP A 212 24.12 -6.02 -21.31
N ALA A 213 23.26 -5.95 -22.32
CA ALA A 213 22.05 -5.13 -22.28
C ALA A 213 21.15 -5.56 -21.11
N SER A 214 20.87 -6.86 -20.96
CA SER A 214 20.02 -7.38 -19.88
C SER A 214 20.65 -7.19 -18.50
N PHE A 215 21.97 -7.35 -18.39
CA PHE A 215 22.71 -7.14 -17.15
C PHE A 215 22.68 -5.67 -16.69
N PHE A 216 23.02 -4.72 -17.57
CA PHE A 216 22.97 -3.30 -17.23
C PHE A 216 21.54 -2.82 -16.98
N LEU A 217 20.57 -3.32 -17.76
CA LEU A 217 19.16 -3.02 -17.54
C LEU A 217 18.69 -3.48 -16.16
N ALA A 218 19.03 -4.72 -15.75
CA ALA A 218 18.70 -5.23 -14.42
C ALA A 218 19.33 -4.39 -13.29
N LEU A 219 20.58 -3.97 -13.45
CA LEU A 219 21.28 -3.12 -12.48
C LEU A 219 20.65 -1.73 -12.37
N ILE A 220 20.32 -1.09 -13.49
CA ILE A 220 19.61 0.19 -13.53
C ILE A 220 18.24 0.06 -12.85
N ILE A 221 17.50 -1.03 -13.11
CA ILE A 221 16.21 -1.27 -12.48
C ILE A 221 16.37 -1.42 -10.96
N LEU A 222 17.32 -2.22 -10.48
CA LEU A 222 17.53 -2.41 -9.05
C LEU A 222 17.91 -1.12 -8.32
N ILE A 223 18.79 -0.32 -8.91
CA ILE A 223 19.13 1.00 -8.36
C ILE A 223 17.88 1.89 -8.33
N SER A 224 17.10 1.89 -9.41
CA SER A 224 15.86 2.67 -9.49
C SER A 224 14.86 2.26 -8.42
N LEU A 225 14.62 0.95 -8.23
CA LEU A 225 13.74 0.42 -7.17
C LEU A 225 14.24 0.78 -5.77
N THR A 226 15.56 0.76 -5.55
CA THR A 226 16.18 1.16 -4.28
C THR A 226 15.92 2.64 -3.99
N ILE A 227 16.13 3.53 -4.96
CA ILE A 227 15.88 4.97 -4.84
C ILE A 227 14.40 5.25 -4.55
N ILE A 228 13.50 4.61 -5.30
CA ILE A 228 12.06 4.78 -5.13
C ILE A 228 11.61 4.28 -3.76
N SER A 229 12.16 3.17 -3.27
CA SER A 229 11.89 2.68 -1.90
C SER A 229 12.29 3.73 -0.87
N ILE A 230 13.53 4.24 -0.94
CA ILE A 230 14.04 5.27 -0.02
C ILE A 230 13.14 6.52 -0.05
N LEU A 231 12.78 6.99 -1.24
CA LEU A 231 11.89 8.15 -1.41
C LEU A 231 10.51 7.91 -0.79
N SER A 232 9.96 6.70 -0.98
CA SER A 232 8.65 6.30 -0.44
C SER A 232 8.66 6.33 1.08
N TYR A 233 9.67 5.75 1.72
CA TYR A 233 9.81 5.80 3.17
C TYR A 233 10.06 7.23 3.67
N ALA A 234 10.90 8.02 3.01
CA ALA A 234 11.16 9.41 3.40
C ALA A 234 9.89 10.27 3.37
N ARG A 235 9.01 10.07 2.38
CA ARG A 235 7.76 10.82 2.23
C ARG A 235 6.61 10.31 3.11
N ARG A 236 6.60 9.01 3.45
CA ARG A 236 5.42 8.33 4.04
C ARG A 236 5.64 7.77 5.45
N ARG A 237 6.80 7.97 6.07
CA ARG A 237 7.15 7.40 7.38
C ARG A 237 6.22 7.84 8.53
N HIS A 238 5.59 9.00 8.45
CA HIS A 238 4.89 9.58 9.61
C HIS A 238 3.46 9.01 9.77
N PRO A 239 3.06 8.54 10.96
CA PRO A 239 1.68 8.17 11.28
C PRO A 239 0.75 9.37 11.15
N PHE A 240 -0.21 9.29 10.23
CA PHE A 240 -1.21 10.34 10.00
C PHE A 240 -2.65 9.84 10.14
N LEU A 241 -2.83 8.55 10.44
CA LEU A 241 -4.14 7.93 10.63
C LEU A 241 -4.25 7.35 12.04
N PRO A 242 -5.46 7.39 12.64
CA PRO A 242 -5.75 6.64 13.85
C PRO A 242 -5.56 5.13 13.69
N ARG A 243 -5.88 4.58 12.51
CA ARG A 243 -5.81 3.15 12.21
C ARG A 243 -5.60 2.88 10.72
N GLN A 244 -5.21 1.65 10.41
CA GLN A 244 -5.10 1.18 9.03
C GLN A 244 -6.50 1.01 8.39
N PRO A 245 -6.74 1.56 7.18
CA PRO A 245 -8.00 1.38 6.45
C PRO A 245 -8.01 0.04 5.69
N SER A 246 -7.65 -1.07 6.35
CA SER A 246 -7.55 -2.41 5.74
C SER A 246 -8.86 -3.19 5.74
N SER A 247 -9.85 -2.79 6.54
CA SER A 247 -11.13 -3.50 6.70
C SER A 247 -12.32 -2.57 6.53
N ILE A 248 -13.46 -3.13 6.12
CA ILE A 248 -14.74 -2.41 6.03
C ILE A 248 -15.12 -1.82 7.40
N ALA A 249 -14.89 -2.55 8.49
CA ALA A 249 -15.13 -2.05 9.85
C ALA A 249 -14.27 -0.82 10.18
N SER A 250 -12.99 -0.83 9.79
CA SER A 250 -12.10 0.33 9.94
C SER A 250 -12.60 1.54 9.14
N ILE A 251 -13.12 1.32 7.93
CA ILE A 251 -13.68 2.38 7.08
C ILE A 251 -15.00 2.92 7.67
N LEU A 252 -15.90 2.04 8.11
CA LEU A 252 -17.16 2.43 8.76
C LEU A 252 -16.93 3.27 10.01
N ALA A 253 -15.95 2.88 10.82
CA ALA A 253 -15.57 3.64 11.99
C ALA A 253 -14.95 5.01 11.62
N PHE A 254 -14.45 5.23 10.39
CA PHE A 254 -13.89 6.54 9.97
C PHE A 254 -14.97 7.52 9.57
N ILE A 255 -16.13 7.03 9.16
CA ILE A 255 -17.28 7.82 8.75
C ILE A 255 -18.37 7.85 9.81
N TYR A 256 -18.12 7.28 11.00
CA TYR A 256 -19.08 7.24 12.09
C TYR A 256 -19.48 8.68 12.47
N GLN A 257 -20.79 8.94 12.47
CA GLN A 257 -21.40 10.23 12.80
C GLN A 257 -20.95 11.44 11.96
N SER A 258 -20.32 11.18 10.81
CA SER A 258 -19.94 12.16 9.81
C SER A 258 -21.17 12.83 9.17
N LYS A 259 -21.14 14.16 9.04
CA LYS A 259 -22.22 14.93 8.39
C LYS A 259 -22.24 14.72 6.88
N MET A 260 -21.08 14.44 6.29
CA MET A 260 -20.91 14.01 4.91
C MET A 260 -21.91 12.93 4.49
N LEU A 261 -22.30 12.02 5.40
CA LEU A 261 -23.22 10.91 5.08
C LEU A 261 -24.58 11.37 4.52
N TYR A 262 -25.05 12.58 4.84
CA TYR A 262 -26.29 13.11 4.27
C TYR A 262 -26.22 13.28 2.75
N ASP A 263 -25.05 13.60 2.21
CA ASP A 263 -24.84 13.78 0.77
C ASP A 263 -24.84 12.44 0.02
N PHE A 264 -24.57 11.34 0.72
CA PHE A 264 -24.51 9.98 0.19
C PHE A 264 -25.86 9.24 0.25
N VAL A 265 -26.91 9.85 0.82
CA VAL A 265 -28.26 9.27 0.81
C VAL A 265 -28.77 9.12 -0.63
N GLY A 266 -29.31 7.94 -0.97
CA GLY A 266 -29.86 7.64 -2.29
C GLY A 266 -28.79 7.43 -3.38
N THR A 267 -27.55 7.16 -2.99
CA THR A 267 -26.44 6.92 -3.93
C THR A 267 -26.13 5.44 -4.16
N GLU A 268 -26.96 4.53 -3.64
CA GLU A 268 -26.64 3.09 -3.59
C GLU A 268 -26.53 2.43 -4.97
N LYS A 269 -27.13 3.04 -6.01
CA LYS A 269 -27.13 2.55 -7.39
C LYS A 269 -26.16 3.28 -8.32
N LEU A 270 -25.45 4.31 -7.83
CA LEU A 270 -24.56 5.10 -8.67
C LEU A 270 -23.23 4.37 -8.92
N ASN A 271 -22.72 4.48 -10.15
CA ASN A 271 -21.35 4.06 -10.43
C ASN A 271 -20.33 5.12 -9.95
N ASN A 272 -19.03 4.79 -10.01
CA ASN A 272 -17.96 5.67 -9.53
C ASN A 272 -17.94 7.04 -10.23
N ARG A 273 -18.22 7.09 -11.54
CA ARG A 273 -18.26 8.34 -12.32
C ARG A 273 -19.47 9.20 -11.96
N GLU A 274 -20.64 8.59 -11.85
CA GLU A 274 -21.88 9.27 -11.46
C GLU A 274 -21.79 9.80 -10.03
N MET A 275 -21.18 9.04 -9.13
CA MET A 275 -20.87 9.48 -7.77
C MET A 275 -19.94 10.70 -7.79
N GLU A 276 -18.84 10.63 -8.56
CA GLU A 276 -17.91 11.75 -8.70
C GLU A 276 -18.62 13.01 -9.23
N GLU A 277 -19.44 12.87 -10.27
CA GLU A 277 -20.22 13.98 -10.83
C GLU A 277 -21.20 14.58 -9.82
N LYS A 278 -21.91 13.74 -9.04
CA LYS A 278 -22.81 14.21 -7.98
C LYS A 278 -22.03 15.02 -6.93
N LEU A 279 -20.91 14.48 -6.46
CA LEU A 279 -20.11 15.13 -5.43
C LEU A 279 -19.44 16.43 -5.93
N VAL A 280 -19.00 16.48 -7.18
CA VAL A 280 -18.50 17.70 -7.82
C VAL A 280 -19.59 18.77 -7.92
N ARG A 281 -20.83 18.38 -8.24
CA ARG A 281 -21.99 19.31 -8.26
C ARG A 281 -22.33 19.86 -6.88
N ILE A 282 -22.18 19.06 -5.82
CA ILE A 282 -22.36 19.50 -4.43
C ILE A 282 -21.30 20.54 -4.05
N GLY A 283 -20.09 20.43 -4.59
CA GLY A 283 -19.04 21.46 -4.45
C GLY A 283 -18.41 21.55 -3.06
N LYS A 284 -18.68 20.59 -2.19
CA LYS A 284 -18.08 20.50 -0.85
C LYS A 284 -16.63 20.04 -0.91
N ARG A 285 -15.91 20.24 0.18
CA ARG A 285 -14.56 19.72 0.40
C ARG A 285 -14.56 18.80 1.60
N TYR A 286 -13.64 17.86 1.63
CA TYR A 286 -13.57 16.85 2.67
C TYR A 286 -12.17 16.81 3.29
N GLY A 287 -12.09 16.33 4.52
CA GLY A 287 -10.82 16.18 5.21
C GLY A 287 -10.85 15.04 6.22
N LEU A 288 -9.68 14.70 6.75
CA LEU A 288 -9.53 13.78 7.87
C LEU A 288 -9.06 14.56 9.10
N GLY A 289 -9.83 14.49 10.18
CA GLY A 289 -9.54 15.24 11.40
C GLY A 289 -10.66 15.16 12.44
N TRP A 290 -10.68 16.14 13.35
CA TRP A 290 -11.69 16.25 14.39
C TRP A 290 -12.86 17.11 13.92
N PHE A 291 -14.08 16.64 14.15
CA PHE A 291 -15.30 17.34 13.80
C PHE A 291 -16.41 17.09 14.84
N LYS A 292 -17.38 18.01 14.88
CA LYS A 292 -18.60 17.83 15.66
C LYS A 292 -19.58 16.99 14.85
N GLY A 293 -19.89 15.78 15.31
CA GLY A 293 -20.73 14.81 14.63
C GLY A 293 -22.22 15.18 14.64
N ARG A 294 -23.03 14.29 14.05
CA ARG A 294 -24.50 14.44 13.97
C ARG A 294 -25.21 14.37 15.33
N ASP A 295 -24.60 13.73 16.31
CA ASP A 295 -25.03 13.68 17.72
C ASP A 295 -24.58 14.91 18.54
N GLY A 296 -23.75 15.76 17.96
CA GLY A 296 -23.19 16.93 18.63
C GLY A 296 -21.96 16.63 19.50
N GLU A 297 -21.48 15.38 19.55
CA GLU A 297 -20.23 15.00 20.21
C GLU A 297 -19.03 15.19 19.26
N MET A 298 -17.81 15.22 19.82
CA MET A 298 -16.57 15.32 19.03
C MET A 298 -16.11 13.95 18.56
N HIS A 299 -15.95 13.81 17.24
CA HIS A 299 -15.49 12.60 16.58
C HIS A 299 -14.22 12.85 15.76
N CYS A 300 -13.43 11.79 15.58
CA CYS A 300 -12.27 11.78 14.69
C CYS A 300 -12.56 10.89 13.49
N GLY A 301 -12.38 11.41 12.28
CA GLY A 301 -12.69 10.67 11.07
C GLY A 301 -12.65 11.52 9.81
N VAL A 302 -13.36 11.05 8.78
CA VAL A 302 -13.54 11.76 7.51
C VAL A 302 -14.88 12.47 7.54
N ASP A 303 -14.88 13.79 7.33
CA ASP A 303 -16.09 14.61 7.23
C ASP A 303 -15.92 15.76 6.24
N GLU A 304 -17.02 16.48 5.99
CA GLU A 304 -17.03 17.73 5.25
C GLU A 304 -16.27 18.85 5.98
N GLU A 305 -15.59 19.70 5.23
CA GLU A 305 -14.88 20.89 5.75
C GLU A 305 -15.85 22.06 5.99
N GLU A 306 -15.64 22.92 6.98
CA GLU A 306 -14.44 23.03 7.84
C GLU A 306 -14.44 22.11 9.07
N LEU A 307 -13.38 21.30 9.20
CA LEU A 307 -13.06 20.52 10.40
C LEU A 307 -12.56 21.42 11.54
N THR A 308 -12.78 20.98 12.78
CA THR A 308 -12.35 21.70 13.99
C THR A 308 -10.83 21.72 14.11
N SER A 309 -10.17 20.57 13.91
CA SER A 309 -8.71 20.46 13.95
C SER A 309 -8.20 19.28 13.13
N CYS A 310 -6.91 19.31 12.79
CA CYS A 310 -6.24 18.20 12.11
C CYS A 310 -6.00 17.04 13.08
N TYR A 311 -6.11 15.81 12.62
CA TYR A 311 -5.65 14.67 13.42
C TYR A 311 -4.13 14.67 13.56
N LYS A 312 -3.64 14.54 14.79
CA LYS A 312 -2.23 14.29 15.11
C LYS A 312 -2.13 12.99 15.88
N HIS A 313 -1.33 12.07 15.36
CA HIS A 313 -1.16 10.77 15.99
C HIS A 313 -0.54 10.91 17.39
N GLY A 314 -1.14 10.25 18.38
CA GLY A 314 -0.71 10.32 19.78
C GLY A 314 -1.17 11.55 20.57
N GLN A 315 -1.95 12.48 19.97
CA GLN A 315 -2.56 13.61 20.69
C GLN A 315 -4.07 13.41 20.80
N ASN A 316 -4.58 13.23 22.03
CA ASN A 316 -6.02 13.14 22.30
C ASN A 316 -6.65 14.55 22.30
N GLU A 317 -6.86 15.13 21.12
CA GLU A 317 -7.53 16.44 21.01
C GLU A 317 -9.03 16.40 21.39
N LYS A 318 -9.62 15.22 21.66
CA LYS A 318 -10.92 15.10 22.37
C LYS A 318 -10.95 15.95 23.63
N ALA A 319 -9.84 16.00 24.36
CA ALA A 319 -9.69 16.77 25.59
C ALA A 319 -9.55 18.29 25.36
N VAL A 320 -9.10 18.70 24.17
CA VAL A 320 -8.80 20.11 23.86
C VAL A 320 -10.03 20.86 23.35
N GLY A 321 -10.88 20.19 22.56
CA GLY A 321 -12.11 20.79 22.02
C GLY A 321 -13.26 20.88 23.03
N MET A 322 -13.26 20.03 24.05
CA MET A 322 -14.26 20.01 25.13
C MET A 322 -13.59 19.61 26.46
N PRO A 323 -12.78 20.50 27.08
CA PRO A 323 -12.07 20.20 28.33
C PRO A 323 -13.00 19.86 29.50
N TRP A 324 -14.29 20.19 29.41
CA TRP A 324 -15.31 19.88 30.41
C TRP A 324 -16.00 18.52 30.22
N SER A 325 -15.79 17.82 29.10
CA SER A 325 -16.40 16.51 28.83
C SER A 325 -15.41 15.35 28.92
N THR A 326 -14.15 15.63 29.24
CA THR A 326 -13.10 14.60 29.34
C THR A 326 -13.21 13.90 30.68
N ASN A 327 -13.35 12.56 30.69
CA ASN A 327 -13.24 11.78 31.92
C ASN A 327 -11.79 11.81 32.38
N TRP A 328 -11.55 12.07 33.67
CA TRP A 328 -10.21 12.10 34.27
C TRP A 328 -9.42 10.78 34.15
N GLN A 329 -10.06 9.71 33.67
CA GLN A 329 -9.46 8.40 33.41
C GLN A 329 -8.71 8.32 32.06
N ASP A 330 -8.89 9.31 31.18
CA ASP A 330 -8.26 9.37 29.85
C ASP A 330 -6.92 10.16 29.85
N TYR A 331 -6.41 10.53 31.03
CA TYR A 331 -5.14 11.25 31.25
C TYR A 331 -3.96 10.32 31.57
#